data_AF-A0A3P1ZUF3-F1
#
_entry.id   AF-A0A3P1ZUF3-F1
#
_cell.length_a   1.000
_cell.length_b   1.000
_cell.length_c   1.000
_cell.angle_alpha   90.00
_cell.angle_beta   90.00
_cell.angle_gamma   90.00
#
_symmetry.space_group_name_H-M   'P 1'
#
loop_
_entity.id
_entity.type
_entity.pdbx_description
1 polymer ?
#
loop_
_entity_poly.entity_id
_entity_poly.type
_entity_poly.pdbx_seq_one_letter_code
_entity_poly.pdbx_strand_id
1 'polypeptide(L)'
;MSEKTDQSAVYRQLSTDMRQGLKDIYQQIATASKDAPQTDMSTDTLFHEASDQLDEVLKGTEAATMKIMEIVERHMDIQAESAAILDEMAARGDAPEQVARLREHNALLGEDLGNVLTSLSFQDITGQRIKRVVTALNQIESKVVELYVSSGLMLEGARNAPEKDPAQLQTEARKAVEDFRQQRQGGELKGPDKNGFSQSAIDDMLSQLGM
;
A
#
# COMPACT_ATOMS: atom_id res chain seq x y z
N MET A 1 24.44 28.86 34.44
CA MET A 1 25.00 27.49 34.23
C MET A 1 23.93 26.40 34.40
N SER A 2 22.90 26.53 35.27
CA SER A 2 21.81 25.55 35.40
C SER A 2 20.80 25.48 34.23
N GLU A 3 20.40 26.61 33.62
CA GLU A 3 19.35 26.62 32.57
C GLU A 3 19.77 25.90 31.27
N LYS A 4 21.06 25.93 30.89
CA LYS A 4 21.55 25.23 29.68
C LYS A 4 21.53 23.70 29.83
N THR A 5 21.74 23.20 31.04
CA THR A 5 21.73 21.76 31.33
C THR A 5 20.32 21.20 31.24
N ASP A 6 19.34 21.96 31.73
CA ASP A 6 17.91 21.60 31.76
C ASP A 6 17.32 21.59 30.34
N GLN A 7 17.64 22.59 29.50
CA GLN A 7 17.27 22.59 28.09
C GLN A 7 17.84 21.38 27.34
N SER A 8 19.12 21.02 27.57
CA SER A 8 19.72 19.85 26.89
C SER A 8 19.06 18.52 27.30
N ALA A 9 18.59 18.42 28.55
CA ALA A 9 17.87 17.26 29.04
C ALA A 9 16.49 17.14 28.39
N VAL A 10 15.76 18.26 28.28
CA VAL A 10 14.48 18.34 27.56
C VAL A 10 14.63 17.97 26.09
N TYR A 11 15.66 18.47 25.39
CA TYR A 11 15.91 18.10 23.98
C TYR A 11 16.25 16.62 23.81
N ARG A 12 17.03 16.03 24.73
CA ARG A 12 17.33 14.58 24.69
C ARG A 12 16.09 13.73 24.92
N GLN A 13 15.25 14.13 25.87
CA GLN A 13 14.01 13.41 26.15
C GLN A 13 13.03 13.51 24.97
N LEU A 14 12.81 14.71 24.43
CA LEU A 14 11.98 14.91 23.24
C LEU A 14 12.48 14.08 22.04
N SER A 15 13.80 14.03 21.82
CA SER A 15 14.38 13.22 20.73
C SER A 15 14.18 11.71 20.94
N THR A 16 14.14 11.26 22.20
CA THR A 16 13.90 9.86 22.55
C THR A 16 12.44 9.50 22.34
N ASP A 17 11.52 10.36 22.79
CA ASP A 17 10.08 10.18 22.63
C ASP A 17 9.67 10.20 21.16
N MET A 18 10.22 11.12 20.36
CA MET A 18 9.99 11.16 18.91
C MET A 18 10.47 9.89 18.21
N ARG A 19 11.63 9.35 18.61
CA ARG A 19 12.18 8.12 18.04
C ARG A 19 11.34 6.91 18.40
N GLN A 20 10.89 6.82 19.65
CA GLN A 20 10.00 5.76 20.08
C GLN A 20 8.66 5.84 19.34
N GLY A 21 8.07 7.03 19.21
CA GLY A 21 6.84 7.24 18.45
C GLY A 21 6.97 6.85 16.97
N LEU A 22 8.10 7.20 16.32
CA LEU A 22 8.36 6.76 14.93
C LEU A 22 8.49 5.24 14.82
N LYS A 23 9.15 4.59 15.78
CA LYS A 23 9.25 3.13 15.85
C LYS A 23 7.88 2.47 16.05
N ASP A 24 7.06 3.01 16.95
CA ASP A 24 5.73 2.47 17.22
C ASP A 24 4.81 2.61 16.01
N ILE A 25 4.84 3.77 15.33
CA ILE A 25 4.12 3.99 14.06
C ILE A 25 4.55 2.97 13.01
N TYR A 26 5.86 2.76 12.85
CA TYR A 26 6.40 1.80 11.91
C TYR A 26 5.93 0.37 12.22
N GLN A 27 6.02 -0.06 13.48
CA GLN A 27 5.57 -1.39 13.91
C GLN A 27 4.06 -1.58 13.75
N GLN A 28 3.25 -0.56 14.02
CA GLN A 28 1.80 -0.62 13.85
C GLN A 28 1.41 -0.78 12.39
N ILE A 29 2.01 -0.01 11.48
CA ILE A 29 1.68 -0.14 10.05
C ILE A 29 2.18 -1.49 9.52
N ALA A 30 3.34 -2.00 9.96
CA ALA A 30 3.81 -3.34 9.63
C ALA A 30 2.89 -4.46 10.14
N THR A 31 2.29 -4.29 11.32
CA THR A 31 1.40 -5.30 11.91
C THR A 31 0.03 -5.30 11.25
N ALA A 32 -0.48 -4.14 10.83
CA ALA A 32 -1.75 -4.01 10.10
C ALA A 32 -1.74 -4.70 8.72
N SER A 33 -0.56 -5.01 8.19
CA SER A 33 -0.36 -5.81 6.98
C SER A 33 -0.54 -7.32 7.18
N LYS A 34 -0.62 -7.84 8.41
CA LYS A 34 -0.59 -9.30 8.64
C LYS A 34 -1.98 -9.93 8.66
N ASP A 35 -2.18 -10.92 7.78
CA ASP A 35 -3.17 -11.99 7.92
C ASP A 35 -2.53 -13.40 8.08
N ALA A 36 -1.19 -13.52 8.22
CA ALA A 36 -0.47 -14.81 8.26
C ALA A 36 0.51 -14.99 9.45
N PRO A 37 0.83 -16.26 9.85
CA PRO A 37 1.60 -16.57 11.06
C PRO A 37 3.06 -16.08 10.99
N GLN A 38 3.59 -15.69 12.15
CA GLN A 38 4.93 -15.16 12.31
C GLN A 38 6.01 -16.11 11.77
N THR A 39 6.66 -15.69 10.69
CA THR A 39 8.05 -16.06 10.37
C THR A 39 8.91 -14.81 10.49
N ASP A 40 10.19 -15.01 10.84
CA ASP A 40 11.24 -14.00 11.03
C ASP A 40 11.53 -13.21 9.75
N MET A 41 10.55 -12.44 9.28
CA MET A 41 10.71 -11.53 8.15
C MET A 41 11.02 -10.14 8.65
N SER A 42 12.04 -9.54 8.01
CA SER A 42 12.41 -8.16 8.22
C SER A 42 11.17 -7.26 8.06
N THR A 43 11.02 -6.26 8.90
CA THR A 43 9.83 -5.38 8.91
C THR A 43 9.72 -4.61 7.60
N ASP A 44 10.84 -4.48 6.91
CA ASP A 44 10.98 -3.94 5.57
C ASP A 44 10.34 -4.81 4.49
N THR A 45 10.59 -6.13 4.57
CA THR A 45 9.89 -7.10 3.74
C THR A 45 8.40 -7.11 4.03
N LEU A 46 7.98 -6.85 5.29
CA LEU A 46 6.57 -6.81 5.66
C LEU A 46 5.80 -5.67 4.98
N PHE A 47 6.39 -4.49 4.77
CA PHE A 47 5.71 -3.37 4.12
C PHE A 47 5.64 -3.48 2.61
N HIS A 48 6.74 -3.90 1.97
CA HIS A 48 6.70 -4.23 0.54
C HIS A 48 5.65 -5.33 0.30
N GLU A 49 5.62 -6.35 1.14
CA GLU A 49 4.61 -7.39 1.07
C GLU A 49 3.18 -6.87 1.35
N ALA A 50 2.99 -5.92 2.27
CA ALA A 50 1.68 -5.28 2.51
C ALA A 50 1.12 -4.61 1.26
N SER A 51 1.96 -3.80 0.62
CA SER A 51 1.61 -3.02 -0.55
C SER A 51 1.45 -3.92 -1.76
N ASP A 52 2.28 -4.95 -1.88
CA ASP A 52 2.16 -5.98 -2.91
C ASP A 52 0.88 -6.80 -2.72
N GLN A 53 0.53 -7.18 -1.49
CA GLN A 53 -0.73 -7.87 -1.17
C GLN A 53 -1.95 -6.98 -1.48
N LEU A 54 -1.91 -5.69 -1.15
CA LEU A 54 -2.99 -4.76 -1.53
C LEU A 54 -3.08 -4.58 -3.04
N ASP A 55 -1.96 -4.58 -3.76
CA ASP A 55 -1.93 -4.54 -5.23
C ASP A 55 -2.43 -5.86 -5.84
N GLU A 56 -2.13 -7.01 -5.22
CA GLU A 56 -2.68 -8.32 -5.60
C GLU A 56 -4.19 -8.41 -5.35
N VAL A 57 -4.68 -7.94 -4.21
CA VAL A 57 -6.12 -7.86 -3.92
C VAL A 57 -6.78 -6.96 -4.96
N LEU A 58 -6.17 -5.81 -5.27
CA LEU A 58 -6.68 -4.93 -6.30
C LEU A 58 -6.75 -5.63 -7.67
N LYS A 59 -5.65 -6.23 -8.14
CA LYS A 59 -5.61 -6.99 -9.41
C LYS A 59 -6.63 -8.13 -9.42
N GLY A 60 -6.75 -8.85 -8.32
CA GLY A 60 -7.69 -9.95 -8.14
C GLY A 60 -9.14 -9.47 -8.24
N THR A 61 -9.47 -8.34 -7.61
CA THR A 61 -10.79 -7.73 -7.72
C THR A 61 -11.07 -7.19 -9.12
N GLU A 62 -10.10 -6.52 -9.78
CA GLU A 62 -10.16 -6.09 -11.19
C GLU A 62 -10.48 -7.27 -12.11
N ALA A 63 -9.72 -8.37 -12.00
CA ALA A 63 -9.92 -9.57 -12.81
C ALA A 63 -11.26 -10.26 -12.53
N ALA A 64 -11.68 -10.35 -11.26
CA ALA A 64 -12.96 -10.97 -10.89
C ALA A 64 -14.13 -10.18 -11.48
N THR A 65 -14.11 -8.85 -11.40
CA THR A 65 -15.17 -8.01 -11.96
C THR A 65 -15.20 -8.03 -13.48
N MET A 66 -14.05 -7.99 -14.16
CA MET A 66 -14.01 -8.18 -15.62
C MET A 66 -14.67 -9.50 -16.02
N LYS A 67 -14.35 -10.59 -15.31
CA LYS A 67 -14.96 -11.90 -15.55
C LYS A 67 -16.47 -11.90 -15.29
N ILE A 68 -16.95 -11.19 -14.26
CA ILE A 68 -18.39 -11.04 -14.01
C ILE A 68 -19.05 -10.28 -15.17
N MET A 69 -18.44 -9.18 -15.64
CA MET A 69 -18.96 -8.42 -16.78
C MET A 69 -19.05 -9.27 -18.05
N GLU A 70 -18.02 -10.05 -18.38
CA GLU A 70 -18.04 -10.99 -19.51
C GLU A 70 -19.18 -12.02 -19.40
N ILE A 71 -19.44 -12.53 -18.19
CA ILE A 71 -20.56 -13.47 -17.95
C ILE A 71 -21.90 -12.77 -18.17
N VAL A 72 -22.06 -11.54 -17.65
CA VAL A 72 -23.29 -10.75 -17.77
C VAL A 72 -23.55 -10.39 -19.24
N GLU A 73 -22.54 -9.97 -19.99
CA GLU A 73 -22.65 -9.67 -21.43
C GLU A 73 -23.13 -10.90 -22.22
N ARG A 74 -22.51 -12.06 -21.99
CA ARG A 74 -22.99 -13.31 -22.60
C ARG A 74 -24.44 -13.64 -22.21
N HIS A 75 -24.85 -13.34 -20.98
CA HIS A 75 -26.23 -13.53 -20.56
C HIS A 75 -27.19 -12.53 -21.21
N MET A 76 -26.75 -11.31 -21.53
CA MET A 76 -27.54 -10.35 -22.29
C MET A 76 -27.77 -10.82 -23.72
N ASP A 77 -26.76 -11.41 -24.37
CA ASP A 77 -26.92 -12.01 -25.71
C ASP A 77 -27.96 -13.15 -25.67
N ILE A 78 -27.86 -14.05 -24.69
CA ILE A 78 -28.81 -15.15 -24.49
C ILE A 78 -30.22 -14.62 -24.18
N GLN A 79 -30.33 -13.55 -23.39
CA GLN A 79 -31.60 -12.90 -23.07
C GLN A 79 -32.24 -12.29 -24.33
N ALA A 80 -31.45 -11.70 -25.22
CA ALA A 80 -31.92 -11.18 -26.51
C ALA A 80 -32.38 -12.29 -27.46
N GLU A 81 -31.63 -13.41 -27.56
CA GLU A 81 -32.07 -14.59 -28.30
C GLU A 81 -33.37 -15.17 -27.73
N SER A 82 -33.47 -15.25 -26.40
CA SER A 82 -34.68 -15.71 -25.70
C SER A 82 -35.88 -14.82 -26.00
N ALA A 83 -35.68 -13.50 -26.11
CA ALA A 83 -36.73 -12.57 -26.51
C ALA A 83 -37.26 -12.88 -27.92
N ALA A 84 -36.36 -13.12 -28.87
CA ALA A 84 -36.72 -13.45 -30.25
C ALA A 84 -37.50 -14.77 -30.36
N ILE A 85 -37.09 -15.81 -29.61
CA ILE A 85 -37.82 -17.09 -29.56
C ILE A 85 -39.22 -16.90 -28.98
N LEU A 86 -39.35 -16.12 -27.90
CA LEU A 86 -40.64 -15.82 -27.28
C LEU A 86 -41.55 -14.98 -28.20
N ASP A 87 -40.98 -14.11 -29.03
CA ASP A 87 -41.69 -13.38 -30.08
C ASP A 87 -42.28 -14.34 -31.13
N GLU A 88 -41.49 -15.29 -31.61
CA GLU A 88 -41.97 -16.31 -32.56
C GLU A 88 -43.07 -17.19 -31.96
N MET A 89 -42.92 -17.62 -30.71
CA MET A 89 -43.93 -18.42 -30.01
C MET A 89 -45.24 -17.65 -29.83
N ALA A 90 -45.15 -16.37 -29.46
CA ALA A 90 -46.32 -15.50 -29.35
C ALA A 90 -47.05 -15.36 -30.70
N ALA A 91 -46.30 -15.21 -31.80
CA ALA A 91 -46.87 -15.12 -33.15
C ALA A 91 -47.57 -16.41 -33.61
N ARG A 92 -47.12 -17.59 -33.13
CA ARG A 92 -47.75 -18.89 -33.41
C ARG A 92 -49.03 -19.13 -32.60
N GLY A 93 -49.24 -18.37 -31.53
CA GLY A 93 -50.40 -18.51 -30.64
C GLY A 93 -50.28 -19.66 -29.63
N ASP A 94 -49.07 -20.20 -29.42
CA ASP A 94 -48.82 -21.28 -28.45
C ASP A 94 -48.90 -20.73 -27.02
N ALA A 95 -49.77 -21.31 -26.17
CA ALA A 95 -49.83 -21.05 -24.73
C ALA A 95 -49.70 -19.54 -24.34
N PRO A 96 -50.63 -18.68 -24.79
CA PRO A 96 -50.45 -17.22 -24.82
C PRO A 96 -50.21 -16.59 -23.44
N GLU A 97 -50.84 -17.11 -22.37
CA GLU A 97 -50.62 -16.60 -21.02
C GLU A 97 -49.21 -16.94 -20.49
N GLN A 98 -48.74 -18.17 -20.75
CA GLN A 98 -47.41 -18.61 -20.35
C GLN A 98 -46.32 -17.84 -21.10
N VAL A 99 -46.49 -17.65 -22.41
CA VAL A 99 -45.55 -16.88 -23.23
C VAL A 99 -45.51 -15.41 -22.80
N ALA A 100 -46.66 -14.79 -22.53
CA ALA A 100 -46.70 -13.42 -22.01
C ALA A 100 -45.91 -13.27 -20.69
N ARG A 101 -46.09 -14.21 -19.76
CA ARG A 101 -45.33 -14.23 -18.49
C ARG A 101 -43.83 -14.43 -18.70
N LEU A 102 -43.43 -15.33 -19.59
CA LEU A 102 -42.01 -15.55 -19.91
C LEU A 102 -41.38 -14.30 -20.55
N ARG A 103 -42.11 -13.56 -21.38
CA ARG A 103 -41.64 -12.29 -21.95
C ARG A 103 -41.40 -11.23 -20.89
N GLU A 104 -42.31 -11.10 -19.94
CA GLU A 104 -42.16 -10.17 -18.81
C GLU A 104 -40.92 -10.53 -17.97
N HIS A 105 -40.75 -11.81 -17.62
CA HIS A 105 -39.57 -12.26 -16.89
C HIS A 105 -38.26 -12.05 -17.68
N ASN A 106 -38.27 -12.31 -18.99
CA ASN A 106 -37.10 -12.12 -19.83
C ASN A 106 -36.74 -10.63 -19.98
N ALA A 107 -37.73 -9.74 -20.03
CA ALA A 107 -37.49 -8.29 -20.05
C ALA A 107 -36.90 -7.80 -18.72
N LEU A 108 -37.45 -8.25 -17.59
CA LEU A 108 -36.93 -7.95 -16.27
C LEU A 108 -35.48 -8.44 -16.10
N LEU A 109 -35.18 -9.65 -16.58
CA LEU A 109 -33.81 -10.18 -16.59
C LEU A 109 -32.86 -9.28 -17.38
N GLY A 110 -33.27 -8.78 -18.54
CA GLY A 110 -32.46 -7.87 -19.34
C GLY A 110 -32.18 -6.54 -18.63
N GLU A 111 -33.19 -5.99 -17.95
CA GLU A 111 -33.04 -4.78 -17.12
C GLU A 111 -32.06 -5.01 -15.95
N ASP A 112 -32.23 -6.11 -15.22
CA ASP A 112 -31.36 -6.46 -14.09
C ASP A 112 -29.90 -6.69 -14.53
N LEU A 113 -29.67 -7.37 -15.66
CA LEU A 113 -28.32 -7.56 -16.22
C LEU A 113 -27.68 -6.22 -16.59
N GLY A 114 -28.43 -5.30 -17.19
CA GLY A 114 -27.96 -3.94 -17.49
C GLY A 114 -27.63 -3.13 -16.23
N ASN A 115 -28.45 -3.28 -15.17
CA ASN A 115 -28.21 -2.65 -13.88
C ASN A 115 -26.94 -3.19 -13.20
N VAL A 116 -26.68 -4.50 -13.29
CA VAL A 116 -25.44 -5.12 -12.79
C VAL A 116 -24.21 -4.57 -13.52
N LEU A 117 -24.23 -4.52 -14.85
CA LEU A 117 -23.16 -3.95 -15.67
C LEU A 117 -22.86 -2.49 -15.30
N THR A 118 -23.91 -1.68 -15.17
CA THR A 118 -23.79 -0.28 -14.76
C THR A 118 -23.19 -0.15 -13.35
N SER A 119 -23.62 -1.01 -12.42
CA SER A 119 -23.11 -1.00 -11.04
C SER A 119 -21.62 -1.37 -10.96
N LEU A 120 -21.18 -2.32 -11.78
CA LEU A 120 -19.78 -2.75 -11.85
C LEU A 120 -18.87 -1.74 -12.56
N SER A 121 -19.41 -0.86 -13.39
CA SER A 121 -18.63 0.17 -14.11
C SER A 121 -17.88 1.15 -13.20
N PHE A 122 -18.33 1.32 -11.94
CA PHE A 122 -17.65 2.16 -10.94
C PHE A 122 -16.36 1.55 -10.38
N GLN A 123 -16.05 0.29 -10.69
CA GLN A 123 -14.86 -0.38 -10.18
C GLN A 123 -13.58 0.39 -10.48
N ASP A 124 -13.42 0.96 -11.68
CA ASP A 124 -12.21 1.68 -12.07
C ASP A 124 -11.89 2.82 -11.09
N ILE A 125 -12.92 3.51 -10.60
CA ILE A 125 -12.77 4.59 -9.60
C ILE A 125 -12.32 4.02 -8.25
N THR A 126 -12.88 2.87 -7.83
CA THR A 126 -12.47 2.18 -6.60
C THR A 126 -11.03 1.69 -6.69
N GLY A 127 -10.65 1.11 -7.82
CA GLY A 127 -9.29 0.64 -8.06
C GLY A 127 -8.27 1.77 -8.07
N GLN A 128 -8.58 2.89 -8.71
CA GLN A 128 -7.75 4.09 -8.65
C GLN A 128 -7.64 4.68 -7.23
N ARG A 129 -8.73 4.66 -6.45
CA ARG A 129 -8.70 5.13 -5.05
C ARG A 129 -7.79 4.24 -4.20
N ILE A 130 -7.87 2.92 -4.35
CA ILE A 130 -6.99 1.97 -3.64
C ILE A 130 -5.54 2.20 -4.05
N LYS A 131 -5.23 2.32 -5.36
CA LYS A 131 -3.87 2.67 -5.85
C LYS A 131 -3.32 3.93 -5.20
N ARG A 132 -4.14 4.98 -5.04
CA ARG A 132 -3.73 6.22 -4.35
C ARG A 132 -3.45 6.00 -2.86
N VAL A 133 -4.28 5.21 -2.18
CA VAL A 133 -4.08 4.86 -0.76
C VAL A 133 -2.79 4.07 -0.59
N VAL A 134 -2.56 3.04 -1.39
CA VAL A 134 -1.32 2.23 -1.36
C VAL A 134 -0.09 3.12 -1.62
N THR A 135 -0.16 3.98 -2.64
CA THR A 135 0.93 4.94 -2.92
C THR A 135 1.20 5.88 -1.75
N ALA A 136 0.16 6.37 -1.08
CA ALA A 136 0.31 7.24 0.08
C ALA A 136 0.92 6.51 1.28
N LEU A 137 0.53 5.25 1.52
CA LEU A 137 1.11 4.42 2.57
C LEU A 137 2.61 4.17 2.34
N ASN A 138 3.02 3.84 1.11
CA ASN A 138 4.43 3.69 0.74
C ASN A 138 5.24 4.98 0.97
N GLN A 139 4.64 6.14 0.70
CA GLN A 139 5.30 7.42 0.95
C GLN A 139 5.42 7.74 2.44
N ILE A 140 4.43 7.39 3.26
CA ILE A 140 4.46 7.57 4.71
C ILE A 140 5.55 6.69 5.30
N GLU A 141 5.59 5.42 4.92
CA GLU A 141 6.61 4.47 5.35
C GLU A 141 8.02 4.97 5.03
N SER A 142 8.28 5.32 3.77
CA SER A 142 9.60 5.82 3.34
C SER A 142 10.05 7.04 4.17
N LYS A 143 9.13 7.95 4.49
CA LYS A 143 9.42 9.12 5.31
C LYS A 143 9.67 8.77 6.78
N VAL A 144 8.93 7.82 7.35
CA VAL A 144 9.11 7.37 8.73
C VAL A 144 10.47 6.69 8.90
N VAL A 145 10.85 5.83 7.95
CA VAL A 145 12.18 5.17 7.93
C VAL A 145 13.29 6.21 7.77
N GLU A 146 13.17 7.12 6.81
CA GLU A 146 14.14 8.21 6.59
C GLU A 146 14.32 9.07 7.84
N LEU A 147 13.23 9.49 8.48
CA LEU A 147 13.28 10.30 9.69
C LEU A 147 13.90 9.53 10.85
N TYR A 148 13.60 8.24 10.99
CA TYR A 148 14.18 7.41 12.04
C TYR A 148 15.69 7.23 11.87
N VAL A 149 16.14 6.84 10.67
CA VAL A 149 17.56 6.63 10.36
C VAL A 149 18.33 7.93 10.45
N SER A 150 17.84 9.01 9.82
CA SER A 150 18.48 10.33 9.87
C SER A 150 18.63 10.85 11.31
N SER A 151 17.58 10.73 12.12
CA SER A 151 17.61 11.14 13.54
C SER A 151 18.53 10.24 14.38
N GLY A 152 18.62 8.96 14.03
CA GLY A 152 19.55 7.99 14.60
C GLY A 152 21.00 8.39 14.37
N LEU A 153 21.38 8.56 13.10
CA LEU A 153 22.72 8.97 12.67
C LEU A 153 23.13 10.31 13.27
N MET A 154 22.22 11.28 13.31
CA MET A 154 22.47 12.58 13.94
C MET A 154 22.84 12.47 15.41
N LEU A 155 22.12 11.64 16.18
CA LEU A 155 22.40 11.45 17.60
C LEU A 155 23.72 10.72 17.81
N GLU A 156 24.03 9.74 16.97
CA GLU A 156 25.26 8.97 17.05
C GLU A 156 26.49 9.80 16.66
N GLY A 157 26.39 10.61 15.60
CA GLY A 157 27.40 11.57 15.22
C GLY A 157 27.66 12.61 16.32
N ALA A 158 26.60 13.10 16.97
CA ALA A 158 26.73 14.02 18.10
C ALA A 158 27.37 13.38 19.35
N ARG A 159 27.22 12.06 19.55
CA ARG A 159 27.88 11.32 20.64
C ARG A 159 29.35 11.05 20.35
N ASN A 160 29.66 10.62 19.12
CA ASN A 160 31.00 10.17 18.72
C ASN A 160 31.92 11.33 18.34
N ALA A 161 31.35 12.45 17.89
CA ALA A 161 32.09 13.65 17.52
C ALA A 161 31.35 14.92 17.98
N PRO A 162 31.33 15.22 19.30
CA PRO A 162 30.61 16.36 19.87
C PRO A 162 31.13 17.74 19.41
N GLU A 163 32.32 17.78 18.81
CA GLU A 163 32.97 18.95 18.23
C GLU A 163 32.45 19.29 16.81
N LYS A 164 31.78 18.33 16.12
CA LYS A 164 31.28 18.54 14.76
C LYS A 164 30.07 19.48 14.76
N ASP A 165 30.02 20.34 13.75
CA ASP A 165 28.89 21.24 13.52
C ASP A 165 27.61 20.44 13.22
N PRO A 166 26.48 20.71 13.91
CA PRO A 166 25.20 20.08 13.64
C PRO A 166 24.76 20.12 12.17
N ALA A 167 25.11 21.16 11.42
CA ALA A 167 24.80 21.25 9.99
C ALA A 167 25.61 20.24 9.15
N GLN A 168 26.85 19.96 9.54
CA GLN A 168 27.69 18.94 8.89
C GLN A 168 27.16 17.54 9.19
N LEU A 169 26.80 17.27 10.45
CA LEU A 169 26.17 16.00 10.85
C LEU A 169 24.87 15.75 10.07
N GLN A 170 24.05 16.79 9.87
CA GLN A 170 22.80 16.69 9.12
C GLN A 170 23.03 16.37 7.65
N THR A 171 24.06 16.97 7.06
CA THR A 171 24.44 16.73 5.67
C THR A 171 24.96 15.29 5.49
N GLU A 172 25.82 14.83 6.41
CA GLU A 172 26.31 13.45 6.44
C GLU A 172 25.15 12.45 6.61
N ALA A 173 24.18 12.75 7.49
CA ALA A 173 23.06 11.85 7.76
C ALA A 173 22.09 11.76 6.58
N ARG A 174 21.83 12.88 5.89
CA ARG A 174 21.01 12.88 4.66
C ARG A 174 21.66 12.10 3.55
N LYS A 175 22.97 12.29 3.34
CA LYS A 175 23.71 11.57 2.31
C LYS A 175 23.71 10.06 2.56
N ALA A 176 23.90 9.65 3.82
CA ALA A 176 23.81 8.24 4.21
C ALA A 176 22.42 7.63 3.95
N VAL A 177 21.35 8.39 4.19
CA VAL A 177 19.98 7.94 3.87
C VAL A 177 19.72 7.88 2.36
N GLU A 178 20.27 8.80 1.58
CA GLU A 178 20.19 8.75 0.10
C GLU A 178 20.94 7.53 -0.47
N ASP A 179 22.14 7.25 0.02
CA ASP A 179 22.93 6.08 -0.38
C ASP A 179 22.19 4.77 -0.03
N PHE A 180 21.59 4.72 1.16
CA PHE A 180 20.74 3.62 1.61
C PHE A 180 19.52 3.40 0.69
N ARG A 181 18.84 4.48 0.30
CA ARG A 181 17.68 4.40 -0.61
C ARG A 181 18.05 3.81 -1.96
N GLN A 182 19.23 4.16 -2.49
CA GLN A 182 19.74 3.61 -3.76
C GLN A 182 20.06 2.11 -3.65
N GLN A 183 20.57 1.66 -2.51
CA GLN A 183 20.81 0.24 -2.23
C GLN A 183 19.52 -0.59 -2.25
N ARG A 184 18.41 -0.10 -1.68
CA ARG A 184 17.12 -0.82 -1.70
C ARG A 184 16.50 -0.94 -3.09
N GLN A 185 16.78 -0.02 -4.00
CA GLN A 185 16.16 0.00 -5.32
C GLN A 185 16.89 -0.86 -6.38
N GLY A 186 17.87 -1.67 -5.98
CA GLY A 186 18.49 -2.69 -6.85
C GLY A 186 19.83 -2.31 -7.50
N GLY A 187 20.60 -1.37 -6.93
CA GLY A 187 21.93 -1.01 -7.44
C GLY A 187 23.09 -1.64 -6.67
N GLU A 188 23.95 -2.40 -7.37
CA GLU A 188 25.26 -2.81 -6.86
C GLU A 188 26.15 -1.60 -6.51
N LEU A 189 26.66 -1.61 -5.28
CA LEU A 189 27.93 -1.07 -4.77
C LEU A 189 28.17 0.45 -4.76
N LYS A 190 28.29 0.99 -3.54
CA LYS A 190 29.58 1.41 -2.95
C LYS A 190 29.47 1.55 -1.42
N GLY A 191 30.35 0.86 -0.69
CA GLY A 191 30.48 1.03 0.77
C GLY A 191 31.09 2.40 1.13
N PRO A 192 30.81 2.94 2.33
CA PRO A 192 31.25 4.28 2.68
C PRO A 192 32.75 4.41 2.92
N ASP A 193 33.28 5.53 2.44
CA ASP A 193 34.60 6.11 2.75
C ASP A 193 34.81 6.21 4.27
N LYS A 194 36.07 6.07 4.70
CA LYS A 194 36.55 6.02 6.10
C LYS A 194 36.24 7.25 6.98
N ASN A 195 35.48 8.23 6.49
CA ASN A 195 35.18 9.50 7.17
C ASN A 195 33.66 9.78 7.36
N GLY A 196 32.76 8.86 6.99
CA GLY A 196 31.30 9.00 7.12
C GLY A 196 30.66 8.11 8.20
N PHE A 197 29.32 8.14 8.30
CA PHE A 197 28.55 7.19 9.11
C PHE A 197 28.80 5.75 8.64
N SER A 198 29.03 4.81 9.56
CA SER A 198 29.29 3.41 9.18
C SER A 198 27.99 2.73 8.75
N GLN A 199 28.07 1.93 7.68
CA GLN A 199 26.97 1.08 7.23
C GLN A 199 26.40 0.24 8.38
N SER A 200 27.27 -0.26 9.26
CA SER A 200 26.87 -1.03 10.44
C SER A 200 25.92 -0.26 11.38
N ALA A 201 26.07 1.06 11.51
CA ALA A 201 25.20 1.87 12.36
C ALA A 201 23.80 2.03 11.74
N ILE A 202 23.74 2.10 10.41
CA ILE A 202 22.48 2.06 9.67
C ILE A 202 21.83 0.69 9.85
N ASP A 203 22.58 -0.39 9.60
CA ASP A 203 22.10 -1.77 9.75
C ASP A 203 21.60 -2.06 11.17
N ASP A 204 22.30 -1.59 12.20
CA ASP A 204 21.88 -1.72 13.60
C ASP A 204 20.57 -0.96 13.88
N MET A 205 20.39 0.24 13.31
CA MET A 205 19.14 1.00 13.45
C MET A 205 17.97 0.34 12.71
N LEU A 206 18.24 -0.26 11.56
CA LEU A 206 17.28 -1.03 10.79
C LEU A 206 16.85 -2.29 11.57
N SER A 207 17.81 -3.01 12.15
CA SER A 207 17.52 -4.17 13.02
C SER A 207 16.61 -3.82 14.20
N GLN A 208 16.73 -2.61 14.75
CA GLN A 208 15.88 -2.12 15.83
C GLN A 208 14.45 -1.78 15.40
N LEU A 209 14.26 -1.46 14.12
CA LEU A 209 12.96 -1.38 13.46
C LEU A 209 12.48 -2.76 13.01
N GLY A 210 13.26 -3.81 13.26
CA GLY A 210 12.97 -5.19 12.88
C GLY A 210 13.29 -5.48 11.41
N MET A 211 14.07 -4.63 10.74
CA MET A 211 14.52 -4.77 9.35
C MET A 211 15.86 -5.48 9.22
#